data_AF-A0A0D5C4W6-F1
#
_entry.id   AF-A0A0D5C4W6-F1
#
_cell.length_a   1.000
_cell.length_b   1.000
_cell.length_c   1.000
_cell.angle_alpha   90.00
_cell.angle_beta   90.00
_cell.angle_gamma   90.00
#
_symmetry.space_group_name_H-M   'P 1'
#
loop_
_entity.id
_entity.type
_entity.pdbx_description
1 polymer ?
#
loop_
_entity_poly.entity_id
_entity_poly.type
_entity_poly.pdbx_seq_one_letter_code
_entity_poly.pdbx_strand_id
1 'polypeptide(L)' 'MTDCVQTWRRKLRIEELANIAKEKLESGIEITIVYDLLDEIMVSKWRSIPSTRRQYLESVKKVLVNQNVLAE' A
#
# COMPACT_ATOMS: atom_id res chain seq x y z
N MET A 1 17.08 -14.24 13.52
CA MET A 1 17.32 -12.85 13.04
C MET A 1 16.68 -12.53 11.69
N THR A 2 16.09 -13.51 10.99
CA THR A 2 15.41 -13.34 9.69
C THR A 2 14.06 -12.62 9.80
N ASP A 3 13.35 -12.77 10.93
CA ASP A 3 12.06 -12.12 11.19
C ASP A 3 12.13 -10.59 11.21
N CYS A 4 13.25 -10.04 11.70
CA CYS A 4 13.44 -8.59 11.77
C CYS A 4 13.56 -7.95 10.37
N VAL A 5 14.29 -8.61 9.45
CA VAL A 5 14.52 -8.11 8.09
C VAL A 5 13.25 -8.20 7.22
N GLN A 6 12.49 -9.30 7.35
CA GLN A 6 11.22 -9.45 6.63
C GLN A 6 10.18 -8.43 7.11
N THR A 7 10.18 -8.11 8.41
CA THR A 7 9.29 -7.09 8.99
C THR A 7 9.65 -5.68 8.52
N TRP A 8 10.94 -5.33 8.49
CA TRP A 8 11.39 -4.01 8.02
C TRP A 8 11.10 -3.78 6.54
N ARG A 9 11.42 -4.75 5.68
CA ARG A 9 11.14 -4.65 4.24
C ARG A 9 9.65 -4.51 3.97
N ARG A 10 8.81 -5.26 4.69
CA ARG A 10 7.36 -5.14 4.59
C ARG A 10 6.89 -3.74 5.00
N LYS A 11 7.40 -3.20 6.10
CA LYS A 11 7.07 -1.85 6.58
C LYS A 11 7.41 -0.79 5.54
N LEU A 12 8.64 -0.79 5.00
CA LEU A 12 9.06 0.16 3.96
C LEU A 12 8.14 0.11 2.73
N ARG A 13 7.75 -1.09 2.30
CA ARG A 13 6.85 -1.26 1.15
C ARG A 13 5.45 -0.71 1.41
N ILE A 14 4.92 -0.90 2.61
CA ILE A 14 3.61 -0.35 3.01
C ILE A 14 3.69 1.19 3.07
N GLU A 15 4.76 1.75 3.63
CA GLU A 15 4.98 3.20 3.68
C GLU A 15 5.10 3.79 2.26
N GLU A 16 5.85 3.12 1.37
CA GLU A 16 5.95 3.52 -0.05
C GLU A 16 4.58 3.56 -0.73
N LEU A 17 3.80 2.47 -0.61
CA LEU A 17 2.46 2.39 -1.20
C LEU A 17 1.50 3.42 -0.59
N ALA A 18 1.58 3.67 0.71
CA ALA A 18 0.73 4.65 1.38
C ALA A 18 1.03 6.08 0.91
N ASN A 19 2.30 6.43 0.71
CA ASN A 19 2.68 7.73 0.16
C ASN A 19 2.16 7.93 -1.26
N ILE A 20 2.33 6.91 -2.13
CA ILE A 20 1.79 6.94 -3.49
C ILE A 20 0.27 7.10 -3.46
N ALA A 21 -0.41 6.30 -2.62
CA ALA A 21 -1.86 6.34 -2.51
C ALA A 21 -2.35 7.72 -2.05
N LYS A 22 -1.69 8.30 -1.04
CA LYS A 22 -1.99 9.63 -0.54
C LYS A 22 -1.85 10.69 -1.64
N GLU A 23 -0.73 10.74 -2.35
CA GLU A 23 -0.51 11.71 -3.43
C GLU A 23 -1.58 11.61 -4.52
N LYS A 24 -2.00 10.39 -4.87
CA LYS A 24 -3.04 10.16 -5.88
C LYS A 24 -4.42 10.59 -5.39
N LEU A 25 -4.77 10.25 -4.15
CA LEU A 25 -6.03 10.67 -3.53
C LEU A 25 -6.12 12.19 -3.38
N GLU A 26 -5.03 12.85 -2.96
CA GLU A 26 -4.93 14.31 -2.88
C GLU A 26 -5.04 14.99 -4.25
N SER A 27 -4.65 14.28 -5.32
CA SER A 27 -4.84 14.74 -6.71
C SER A 27 -6.27 14.51 -7.23
N GLY A 28 -7.19 14.01 -6.40
CA GLY A 28 -8.59 13.76 -6.75
C GLY A 28 -8.85 12.45 -7.50
N ILE A 29 -7.89 11.52 -7.50
CA ILE A 29 -8.07 10.20 -8.13
C ILE A 29 -8.93 9.31 -7.22
N GLU A 30 -9.89 8.61 -7.81
CA GLU A 30 -10.76 7.70 -7.08
C GLU A 30 -9.99 6.54 -6.43
N ILE A 31 -10.41 6.16 -5.21
CA ILE A 31 -9.74 5.13 -4.40
C ILE A 31 -9.64 3.77 -5.11
N THR A 32 -10.65 3.43 -5.93
CA THR A 32 -10.66 2.20 -6.74
C THR A 32 -9.50 2.19 -7.73
N ILE A 33 -9.32 3.29 -8.47
CA ILE A 33 -8.22 3.50 -9.42
C ILE A 33 -6.88 3.50 -8.69
N VAL A 34 -6.81 4.12 -7.51
CA VAL A 34 -5.59 4.10 -6.68
C VAL A 34 -5.23 2.67 -6.30
N TYR A 35 -6.19 1.86 -5.85
CA TYR A 35 -5.92 0.48 -5.45
C TYR A 35 -5.49 -0.41 -6.62
N ASP A 36 -6.07 -0.23 -7.81
CA ASP A 36 -5.63 -0.92 -9.02
C ASP A 36 -4.16 -0.57 -9.36
N LEU A 37 -3.80 0.71 -9.28
CA LEU A 37 -2.43 1.18 -9.50
C LEU A 37 -1.45 0.59 -8.47
N LEU A 38 -1.83 0.51 -7.19
CA LEU A 38 -1.00 -0.14 -6.18
C LEU A 38 -0.84 -1.64 -6.46
N ASP A 39 -1.88 -2.34 -6.94
CA ASP A 39 -1.78 -3.75 -7.32
C ASP A 39 -0.76 -3.96 -8.45
N GLU A 40 -0.82 -3.13 -9.49
CA GLU A 40 0.13 -3.14 -10.60
C GLU A 40 1.58 -2.89 -10.14
N ILE A 41 1.79 -1.93 -9.23
CA ILE A 41 3.11 -1.65 -8.65
C ILE A 41 3.64 -2.88 -7.91
N MET A 42 2.80 -3.54 -7.10
CA MET A 42 3.20 -4.73 -6.36
C MET A 42 3.53 -5.92 -7.25
N VAL A 43 2.80 -6.08 -8.37
CA VAL A 43 3.07 -7.12 -9.37
C VAL A 43 4.37 -6.82 -10.10
N SER A 44 4.53 -5.61 -10.64
CA SER A 44 5.67 -5.22 -11.47
C SER A 44 6.98 -5.14 -10.67
N LYS A 45 6.97 -4.53 -9.49
CA LYS A 45 8.18 -4.25 -8.70
C LYS A 45 8.62 -5.45 -7.87
N TRP A 46 7.67 -6.21 -7.31
CA TRP A 46 7.97 -7.24 -6.31
C TRP A 46 7.47 -8.64 -6.67
N ARG A 47 6.79 -8.81 -7.81
CA ARG A 47 6.18 -10.08 -8.22
C ARG A 47 5.30 -10.68 -7.12
N SER A 48 4.60 -9.82 -6.38
CA SER A 48 3.80 -10.22 -5.22
C SER A 48 2.62 -11.08 -5.65
N ILE A 49 2.39 -12.19 -4.93
CA ILE A 49 1.23 -13.05 -5.12
C ILE A 49 -0.06 -12.40 -4.59
N PRO A 50 -1.26 -12.79 -5.07
CA PRO A 50 -2.53 -12.13 -4.72
C PRO A 50 -2.79 -12.00 -3.21
N SER A 51 -2.44 -13.03 -2.42
CA SER A 51 -2.62 -13.01 -0.96
C SER A 51 -1.76 -11.94 -0.29
N THR A 52 -0.50 -11.79 -0.71
CA THR A 52 0.40 -10.75 -0.21
C THR A 52 -0.09 -9.36 -0.60
N ARG A 53 -0.56 -9.19 -1.84
CA ARG A 53 -1.08 -7.90 -2.32
C ARG A 53 -2.30 -7.46 -1.54
N ARG A 54 -3.26 -8.37 -1.29
CA ARG A 54 -4.40 -8.10 -0.41
C ARG A 54 -3.96 -7.65 0.99
N GLN A 55 -3.03 -8.35 1.61
CA GLN A 55 -2.52 -7.95 2.93
C GLN A 55 -1.84 -6.58 2.92
N TYR A 56 -1.17 -6.22 1.83
CA TYR A 56 -0.52 -4.92 1.68
C TYR A 56 -1.55 -3.82 1.51
N LEU A 57 -2.56 -4.00 0.65
CA LEU A 57 -3.67 -3.05 0.49
C LEU A 57 -4.42 -2.80 1.80
N GLU A 58 -4.73 -3.84 2.55
CA GLU A 58 -5.35 -3.71 3.89
C GLU A 58 -4.46 -2.90 4.85
N SER A 59 -3.15 -3.11 4.79
CA SER A 59 -2.20 -2.37 5.64
C SER A 59 -2.11 -0.90 5.21
N VAL A 60 -2.10 -0.63 3.91
CA VAL A 60 -2.10 0.72 3.32
C VAL A 60 -3.39 1.45 3.69
N LYS A 61 -4.55 0.80 3.59
CA LYS A 61 -5.84 1.37 4.01
C LYS A 61 -5.78 1.84 5.46
N LYS A 62 -5.28 1.01 6.38
CA LYS A 62 -5.11 1.38 7.79
C LYS A 62 -4.19 2.59 7.97
N VAL A 63 -3.09 2.66 7.22
CA VAL A 63 -2.19 3.83 7.27
C VAL A 63 -2.92 5.10 6.79
N LEU A 64 -3.67 5.02 5.69
CA LEU A 64 -4.39 6.17 5.14
C LEU A 64 -5.52 6.66 6.06
N VAL A 65 -6.25 5.75 6.71
CA VAL A 65 -7.23 6.09 7.75
C VAL A 65 -6.55 6.79 8.93
N ASN A 66 -5.44 6.24 9.42
CA ASN A 66 -4.67 6.87 10.52
C ASN A 66 -4.11 8.25 10.15
N GLN A 67 -3.83 8.48 8.86
CA GLN A 67 -3.38 9.77 8.33
C GLN A 67 -4.55 10.73 8.01
N ASN A 68 -5.80 10.32 8.29
CA ASN A 68 -7.02 11.07 8.00
C ASN A 68 -7.21 11.41 6.51
N VAL A 69 -6.62 10.59 5.63
CA VAL A 69 -6.74 10.70 4.16
C VAL A 69 -8.00 10.00 3.65
N LEU A 70 -8.42 8.94 4.36
CA LEU A 70 -9.67 8.23 4.11
C LEU A 70 -10.59 8.37 5.32
N ALA A 71 -11.89 8.55 5.06
CA ALA A 71 -12.92 8.40 6.09
C ALA A 71 -13.07 6.91 6.45
N GLU A 72 -13.30 6.62 7.74
CA GLU A 72 -13.52 5.26 8.27
C GLU A 72 -14.67 4.50 7.57
#